data_AF-A0A7C6K7N3-F1
#
_entry.id   AF-A0A7C6K7N3-F1
#
_cell.length_a   1.000
_cell.length_b   1.000
_cell.length_c   1.000
_cell.angle_alpha   90.00
_cell.angle_beta   90.00
_cell.angle_gamma   90.00
#
_symmetry.space_group_name_H-M   'P 1'
#
loop_
_entity.id
_entity.type
_entity.pdbx_description
1 polymer ?
#
loop_
_entity_poly.entity_id
_entity_poly.type
_entity_poly.pdbx_seq_one_letter_code
_entity_poly.pdbx_strand_id
1 'polypeptide(L)'
;LLQLGVPGDLVGEYIGHTAHKTREQVKKAMGGILFIDEAYSLARGGEKDFGKESIDVLVKAMEDHKDNLVLILAGYKREMEWFLRSNPGLYSRFPIHITFPDYSVEELLQIGTLMLKKRQYRLLAEARITLRKILEEKKREGSYNDGNARLVRNLIERAIRRQAVRLVKHRRLTREELMIIRPEDFEQNRG
;
A
#
# COMPACT_ATOMS: atom_id res chain seq x y z
N LEU A 1 -19.63 -0.51 10.28
CA LEU A 1 -18.32 -1.21 10.38
C LEU A 1 -17.63 -1.15 9.02
N LEU A 2 -16.29 -1.18 8.97
CA LEU A 2 -15.52 -1.31 7.73
C LEU A 2 -15.28 -2.80 7.44
N GLN A 3 -15.71 -3.27 6.27
CA GLN A 3 -15.38 -4.60 5.77
C GLN A 3 -14.27 -4.48 4.73
N LEU A 4 -13.13 -5.14 4.99
CA LEU A 4 -12.05 -5.29 4.03
C LEU A 4 -12.36 -6.50 3.14
N GLY A 5 -12.22 -6.33 1.83
CA GLY A 5 -12.17 -7.42 0.87
C GLY A 5 -10.96 -7.26 -0.02
N VAL A 6 -10.32 -8.38 -0.37
CA VAL A 6 -9.41 -8.44 -1.51
C VAL A 6 -10.12 -9.06 -2.72
N PRO A 7 -9.64 -8.84 -3.96
CA PRO A 7 -10.28 -9.37 -5.16
C PRO A 7 -10.48 -10.90 -5.14
N GLY A 8 -9.57 -11.64 -4.51
CA GLY A 8 -9.71 -13.08 -4.27
C GLY A 8 -10.88 -13.47 -3.36
N ASP A 9 -11.38 -12.55 -2.54
CA ASP A 9 -12.56 -12.76 -1.69
C ASP A 9 -13.88 -12.59 -2.44
N LEU A 10 -13.83 -12.00 -3.64
CA LEU A 10 -14.99 -11.68 -4.47
C LEU A 10 -15.14 -12.69 -5.61
N VAL A 11 -14.01 -13.17 -6.15
CA VAL A 11 -13.99 -14.11 -7.28
C VAL A 11 -14.05 -15.57 -6.80
N GLY A 12 -14.93 -16.36 -7.41
CA GLY A 12 -15.08 -17.80 -7.17
C GLY A 12 -14.25 -18.63 -8.15
N GLU A 13 -14.03 -19.90 -7.82
CA GLU A 13 -13.23 -20.84 -8.63
C GLU A 13 -14.04 -21.51 -9.76
N TYR A 14 -15.37 -21.37 -9.74
CA TYR A 14 -16.32 -22.05 -10.64
C TYR A 14 -17.41 -21.10 -11.16
N ILE A 15 -18.04 -21.45 -12.28
CA ILE A 15 -19.14 -20.69 -12.91
C ILE A 15 -20.30 -20.48 -11.92
N GLY A 16 -20.77 -19.24 -11.79
CA GLY A 16 -21.88 -18.86 -10.91
C GLY A 16 -21.52 -18.75 -9.41
N HIS A 17 -20.35 -19.22 -9.00
CA HIS A 17 -19.90 -19.12 -7.60
C HIS A 17 -19.42 -17.70 -7.26
N THR A 18 -18.87 -17.01 -8.26
CA THR A 18 -18.40 -15.63 -8.16
C THR A 18 -19.51 -14.65 -7.76
N ALA A 19 -20.66 -14.68 -8.43
CA ALA A 19 -21.77 -13.79 -8.07
C ALA A 19 -22.24 -14.04 -6.63
N HIS A 20 -22.34 -15.30 -6.21
CA HIS A 20 -22.70 -15.64 -4.84
C HIS A 20 -21.69 -15.09 -3.83
N LYS A 21 -20.39 -15.35 -4.06
CA LYS A 21 -19.30 -14.89 -3.18
C LYS A 21 -19.24 -13.36 -3.09
N THR A 22 -19.43 -12.67 -4.21
CA THR A 22 -19.50 -11.20 -4.26
C THR A 22 -20.69 -10.68 -3.45
N ARG A 23 -21.89 -11.28 -3.60
CA ARG A 23 -23.09 -10.89 -2.82
C ARG A 23 -22.90 -11.10 -1.33
N GLU A 24 -22.23 -12.17 -0.92
CA GLU A 24 -21.94 -12.44 0.49
C GLU A 24 -21.05 -11.34 1.10
N GLN A 25 -20.05 -10.84 0.37
CA GLN A 25 -19.22 -9.72 0.84
C GLN A 25 -20.02 -8.41 0.92
N VAL A 26 -20.88 -8.13 -0.07
CA VAL A 26 -21.80 -6.99 -0.05
C VAL A 26 -22.72 -7.06 1.17
N LYS A 27 -23.32 -8.23 1.44
CA LYS A 27 -24.22 -8.43 2.58
C LYS A 27 -23.53 -8.18 3.92
N LYS A 28 -22.27 -8.62 4.07
CA LYS A 28 -21.47 -8.36 5.28
C LYS A 28 -21.16 -6.87 5.48
N ALA A 29 -21.05 -6.11 4.39
CA ALA A 29 -20.75 -4.68 4.42
C ALA A 29 -21.99 -3.77 4.53
N MET A 30 -23.20 -4.35 4.51
CA MET A 30 -24.46 -3.61 4.59
C MET A 30 -24.53 -2.77 5.88
N GLY A 31 -24.99 -1.52 5.78
CA GLY A 31 -24.95 -0.54 6.87
C GLY A 31 -23.56 0.06 7.11
N GLY A 32 -22.63 -0.12 6.17
CA GLY A 32 -21.25 0.29 6.34
C GLY A 32 -20.49 0.49 5.03
N ILE A 33 -19.20 0.14 5.06
CA ILE A 33 -18.27 0.35 3.97
C ILE A 33 -17.73 -1.01 3.50
N LEU A 34 -17.83 -1.27 2.20
CA LEU A 34 -17.06 -2.31 1.52
C LEU A 34 -15.83 -1.66 0.89
N PHE A 35 -14.64 -2.03 1.34
CA PHE A 35 -13.38 -1.56 0.78
C PHE A 35 -12.69 -2.68 0.01
N ILE A 36 -12.37 -2.43 -1.26
CA ILE A 36 -11.70 -3.38 -2.15
C ILE A 36 -10.35 -2.81 -2.56
N ASP A 37 -9.27 -3.40 -2.04
CA ASP A 37 -7.90 -3.04 -2.46
C ASP A 37 -7.54 -3.71 -3.79
N GLU A 38 -6.66 -3.08 -4.57
CA GLU A 38 -6.23 -3.55 -5.90
C GLU A 38 -7.39 -3.99 -6.82
N ALA A 39 -8.50 -3.23 -6.80
CA ALA A 39 -9.76 -3.57 -7.47
C ALA A 39 -9.61 -3.80 -8.99
N TYR A 40 -8.62 -3.16 -9.62
CA TYR A 40 -8.29 -3.35 -11.04
C TYR A 40 -8.01 -4.79 -11.43
N SER A 41 -7.58 -5.64 -10.48
CA SER A 41 -7.34 -7.06 -10.74
C SER A 41 -8.62 -7.82 -11.09
N LEU A 42 -9.80 -7.34 -10.67
CA LEU A 42 -11.09 -7.91 -11.08
C LEU A 42 -11.28 -7.82 -12.60
N ALA A 43 -10.79 -6.78 -13.26
CA ALA A 43 -10.87 -6.70 -14.73
C ALA A 43 -9.75 -7.45 -15.46
N ARG A 44 -8.75 -7.98 -14.75
CA ARG A 44 -7.59 -8.69 -15.34
C ARG A 44 -7.75 -10.21 -15.40
N GLY A 45 -8.87 -10.76 -14.93
CA GLY A 45 -9.16 -12.19 -15.09
C GLY A 45 -9.05 -12.62 -16.56
N GLY A 46 -8.42 -13.77 -16.83
CA GLY A 46 -8.12 -14.27 -18.18
C GLY A 46 -9.38 -14.61 -19.00
N GLU A 47 -9.32 -15.61 -19.89
CA GLU A 47 -10.44 -15.98 -20.80
C GLU A 47 -11.78 -16.34 -20.12
N LYS A 48 -11.85 -16.37 -18.79
CA LYS A 48 -13.08 -16.62 -18.03
C LYS A 48 -13.60 -15.33 -17.40
N ASP A 49 -14.84 -14.96 -17.76
CA ASP A 49 -15.57 -13.74 -17.37
C ASP A 49 -15.89 -13.56 -15.86
N PHE A 50 -15.27 -14.32 -14.96
CA PHE A 50 -15.59 -14.27 -13.53
C PHE A 50 -15.36 -12.89 -12.92
N GLY A 51 -14.25 -12.23 -13.26
CA GLY A 51 -13.99 -10.88 -12.78
C GLY A 51 -15.07 -9.87 -13.19
N LYS A 52 -15.60 -10.00 -14.40
CA LYS A 52 -16.70 -9.19 -14.92
C LYS A 52 -18.01 -9.45 -14.16
N GLU A 53 -18.30 -10.71 -13.85
CA GLU A 53 -19.47 -11.08 -13.05
C GLU A 53 -19.45 -10.43 -11.65
N SER A 54 -18.28 -10.39 -10.98
CA SER A 54 -18.14 -9.66 -9.71
C SER A 54 -18.38 -8.16 -9.87
N ILE A 55 -17.85 -7.54 -10.94
CA ILE A 55 -18.06 -6.12 -11.22
C ILE A 55 -19.55 -5.82 -11.39
N ASP A 56 -20.27 -6.63 -12.18
CA ASP A 56 -21.70 -6.42 -12.44
C ASP A 56 -22.53 -6.54 -11.16
N VAL A 57 -22.19 -7.50 -10.28
CA VAL A 57 -22.83 -7.63 -8.96
C VAL A 57 -22.55 -6.43 -8.07
N LEU A 58 -21.32 -5.90 -8.07
CA LEU A 58 -20.96 -4.72 -7.28
C LEU A 58 -21.70 -3.48 -7.78
N VAL A 59 -21.74 -3.25 -9.10
CA VAL A 59 -22.46 -2.12 -9.71
C VAL A 59 -23.95 -2.19 -9.36
N LYS A 60 -24.56 -3.37 -9.49
CA LYS A 60 -25.96 -3.57 -9.10
C LYS A 60 -26.19 -3.30 -7.62
N ALA A 61 -25.32 -3.79 -6.74
CA ALA A 61 -25.43 -3.56 -5.30
C ALA A 61 -25.33 -2.07 -4.94
N MET A 62 -24.48 -1.29 -5.63
CA MET A 62 -24.40 0.16 -5.43
C MET A 62 -25.70 0.87 -5.80
N GLU A 63 -26.41 0.40 -6.82
CA GLU A 63 -27.71 0.95 -7.22
C GLU A 63 -28.82 0.55 -6.25
N ASP A 64 -28.91 -0.75 -5.94
CA ASP A 64 -29.97 -1.33 -5.09
C ASP A 64 -29.86 -0.88 -3.62
N HIS A 65 -28.65 -0.54 -3.16
CA HIS A 65 -28.36 -0.25 -1.75
C HIS A 65 -27.65 1.10 -1.52
N LYS A 66 -27.87 2.07 -2.40
CA LYS A 66 -27.21 3.40 -2.37
C LYS A 66 -27.30 4.14 -1.02
N ASP A 67 -28.37 3.92 -0.25
CA ASP A 67 -28.60 4.61 1.04
C ASP A 67 -27.97 3.86 2.23
N ASN A 68 -27.47 2.64 2.02
CA ASN A 68 -27.03 1.73 3.09
C ASN A 68 -25.68 1.04 2.83
N LEU A 69 -25.00 1.37 1.74
CA LEU A 69 -23.71 0.79 1.37
C LEU A 69 -22.81 1.85 0.74
N VAL A 70 -21.59 1.97 1.26
CA VAL A 70 -20.52 2.74 0.63
C VAL A 70 -19.50 1.76 0.06
N LEU A 71 -19.25 1.82 -1.26
CA LEU A 71 -18.21 1.04 -1.92
C LEU A 71 -16.98 1.91 -2.18
N ILE A 72 -15.83 1.50 -1.67
CA ILE A 72 -14.54 2.16 -1.90
C ILE A 72 -13.64 1.21 -2.67
N LEU A 73 -13.18 1.64 -3.84
CA LEU A 73 -12.20 0.92 -4.65
C LEU A 73 -10.84 1.62 -4.54
N ALA A 74 -9.81 0.86 -4.24
CA ALA A 74 -8.44 1.34 -4.15
C ALA A 74 -7.52 0.59 -5.10
N GLY A 75 -6.42 1.23 -5.46
CA GLY A 75 -5.40 0.68 -6.34
C GLY A 75 -4.49 1.76 -6.92
N TYR A 76 -3.52 1.34 -7.71
CA TYR A 76 -2.61 2.25 -8.41
C TYR A 76 -3.36 3.08 -9.45
N LYS A 77 -2.98 4.35 -9.57
CA LYS A 77 -3.71 5.35 -10.37
C LYS A 77 -3.95 4.89 -11.82
N ARG A 78 -2.89 4.46 -12.52
CA ARG A 78 -2.99 4.08 -13.94
C ARG A 78 -3.87 2.86 -14.14
N GLU A 79 -3.77 1.91 -13.23
CA GLU A 79 -4.52 0.67 -13.23
C GLU A 79 -5.99 0.90 -12.91
N MET A 80 -6.29 1.82 -11.99
CA MET A 80 -7.65 2.24 -11.68
C MET A 80 -8.28 3.04 -12.83
N GLU A 81 -7.53 3.91 -13.50
CA GLU A 81 -8.00 4.61 -14.71
C GLU A 81 -8.36 3.63 -15.82
N TRP A 82 -7.52 2.59 -16.03
CA TRP A 82 -7.82 1.51 -16.96
C TRP A 82 -9.04 0.70 -16.54
N PHE A 83 -9.13 0.32 -15.26
CA PHE A 83 -10.24 -0.45 -14.69
C PHE A 83 -11.58 0.28 -14.81
N LEU A 84 -11.64 1.57 -14.51
CA LEU A 84 -12.88 2.34 -14.65
C LEU A 84 -13.32 2.45 -16.11
N ARG A 85 -12.38 2.44 -17.07
CA ARG A 85 -12.68 2.44 -18.51
C ARG A 85 -13.09 1.07 -19.06
N SER A 86 -12.82 -0.02 -18.33
CA SER A 86 -13.15 -1.37 -18.81
C SER A 86 -14.64 -1.67 -18.76
N ASN A 87 -15.44 -0.90 -18.00
CA ASN A 87 -16.89 -1.03 -17.95
C ASN A 87 -17.55 0.36 -17.79
N PRO A 88 -18.39 0.82 -18.75
CA PRO A 88 -19.09 2.10 -18.67
C PRO A 88 -19.94 2.29 -17.39
N GLY A 89 -20.46 1.19 -16.83
CA GLY A 89 -21.17 1.18 -15.56
C GLY A 89 -20.28 1.63 -14.39
N LEU A 90 -19.04 1.15 -14.33
CA LEU A 90 -18.11 1.58 -13.28
C LEU A 90 -17.82 3.07 -13.35
N TYR A 91 -17.46 3.60 -14.53
CA TYR A 91 -17.08 5.00 -14.64
C TYR A 91 -18.18 5.97 -14.16
N SER A 92 -19.44 5.67 -14.47
CA SER A 92 -20.58 6.52 -14.10
C SER A 92 -21.02 6.37 -12.64
N ARG A 93 -20.79 5.21 -12.00
CA ARG A 93 -21.21 4.94 -10.62
C ARG A 93 -20.15 5.32 -9.57
N PHE A 94 -18.94 5.67 -10.00
CA PHE A 94 -17.87 6.19 -9.14
C PHE A 94 -17.56 7.66 -9.46
N PRO A 95 -18.39 8.62 -9.01
CA PRO A 95 -18.18 10.04 -9.31
C PRO A 95 -17.09 10.71 -8.45
N ILE A 96 -16.76 10.14 -7.28
CA ILE A 96 -15.79 10.72 -6.34
C ILE A 96 -14.44 10.01 -6.53
N HIS A 97 -13.44 10.74 -7.04
CA HIS A 97 -12.08 10.24 -7.22
C HIS A 97 -11.14 10.97 -6.26
N ILE A 98 -10.52 10.23 -5.34
CA ILE A 98 -9.52 10.77 -4.42
C ILE A 98 -8.15 10.25 -4.87
N THR A 99 -7.27 11.17 -5.27
CA THR A 99 -5.89 10.82 -5.64
C THR A 99 -4.96 11.08 -4.46
N PHE A 100 -4.19 10.06 -4.07
CA PHE A 100 -3.11 10.20 -3.10
C PHE A 100 -1.79 10.40 -3.86
N PRO A 101 -1.21 11.61 -3.84
CA PRO A 101 0.06 11.84 -4.51
C PRO A 101 1.20 11.14 -3.77
N ASP A 102 2.28 10.86 -4.51
CA ASP A 102 3.51 10.38 -3.93
C ASP A 102 4.10 11.40 -2.95
N TYR A 103 4.69 10.89 -1.86
CA TYR A 103 5.38 11.75 -0.90
C TYR A 103 6.61 12.39 -1.53
N SER A 104 6.87 13.65 -1.17
CA SER A 104 8.15 14.29 -1.40
C SER A 104 9.27 13.59 -0.61
N VAL A 105 10.53 13.84 -1.00
CA VAL A 105 11.70 13.33 -0.28
C VAL A 105 11.69 13.80 1.19
N GLU A 106 11.26 15.04 1.43
CA GLU A 106 11.18 15.57 2.80
C GLU A 106 10.12 14.83 3.63
N GLU A 107 8.94 14.57 3.08
CA GLU A 107 7.91 13.79 3.77
C GLU A 107 8.38 12.36 4.03
N LEU A 108 9.08 11.73 3.10
CA LEU A 108 9.69 10.41 3.34
C LEU A 108 10.74 10.43 4.46
N LEU A 109 11.57 11.48 4.54
CA LEU A 109 12.50 11.65 5.67
C LEU A 109 11.77 11.82 7.00
N GLN A 110 10.66 12.55 7.02
CA GLN A 110 9.83 12.72 8.21
C GLN A 110 9.19 11.39 8.63
N ILE A 111 8.68 10.61 7.67
CA ILE A 111 8.15 9.25 7.91
C ILE A 111 9.23 8.37 8.53
N GLY A 112 10.44 8.35 7.98
CA GLY A 112 11.56 7.57 8.51
C GLY A 112 11.95 8.00 9.94
N THR A 113 12.00 9.30 10.17
CA THR A 113 12.27 9.88 11.50
C THR A 113 11.19 9.48 12.52
N LEU A 114 9.91 9.51 12.13
CA LEU A 114 8.80 9.10 12.96
C LEU A 114 8.87 7.60 13.30
N MET A 115 9.20 6.75 12.32
CA MET A 115 9.38 5.31 12.52
C MET A 115 10.50 5.00 13.52
N LEU A 116 11.64 5.67 13.40
CA LEU A 116 12.76 5.52 14.33
C LEU A 116 12.40 6.01 15.73
N LYS A 117 11.77 7.18 15.85
CA LYS A 117 11.34 7.75 17.14
C LYS A 117 10.40 6.81 17.88
N LYS A 118 9.43 6.20 17.19
CA LYS A 118 8.52 5.20 17.76
C LYS A 118 9.25 3.98 18.34
N ARG A 119 10.42 3.64 17.80
CA ARG A 119 11.29 2.54 18.25
C ARG A 119 12.43 3.02 19.16
N GLN A 120 12.40 4.26 19.64
CA GLN A 120 13.44 4.89 20.48
C GLN A 120 14.82 5.03 19.80
N TYR A 121 14.85 5.06 18.47
CA TYR A 121 16.04 5.39 17.70
C TYR A 121 16.01 6.85 17.24
N ARG A 122 17.18 7.39 16.94
CA ARG A 122 17.37 8.68 16.26
C ARG A 122 18.45 8.58 15.19
N LEU A 123 18.30 9.37 14.14
CA LEU A 123 19.33 9.54 13.12
C LEU A 123 20.40 10.49 13.64
N LEU A 124 21.66 10.12 13.42
CA LEU A 124 22.74 11.10 13.40
C LEU A 124 22.52 12.06 12.22
N ALA A 125 23.03 13.30 12.30
CA ALA A 125 22.81 14.31 11.27
C ALA A 125 23.28 13.82 9.88
N GLU A 126 24.45 13.22 9.84
CA GLU A 126 25.07 12.61 8.66
C GLU A 126 24.22 11.45 8.14
N ALA A 127 23.61 10.65 9.02
CA ALA A 127 22.76 9.53 8.61
C ALA A 127 21.47 10.02 7.92
N ARG A 128 20.93 11.17 8.35
CA ARG A 128 19.80 11.82 7.66
C ARG A 128 20.21 12.30 6.27
N ILE A 129 21.42 12.81 6.09
CA ILE A 129 21.97 13.21 4.78
C ILE A 129 22.10 11.98 3.87
N THR A 130 22.64 10.87 4.38
CA THR A 130 22.76 9.62 3.62
C THR A 130 21.39 9.08 3.21
N LEU A 131 20.42 9.05 4.13
CA LEU A 131 19.06 8.63 3.82
C LEU A 131 18.42 9.52 2.74
N ARG A 132 18.59 10.85 2.81
CA ARG A 132 18.11 11.78 1.79
C ARG A 132 18.65 11.43 0.40
N LYS A 133 19.97 11.23 0.28
CA LYS A 133 20.62 10.89 -0.99
C LYS A 133 20.04 9.60 -1.60
N ILE A 134 19.87 8.56 -0.78
CA ILE A 134 19.26 7.30 -1.21
C ILE A 134 17.84 7.50 -1.74
N LEU A 135 17.03 8.33 -1.06
CA LEU A 135 15.66 8.62 -1.48
C LEU A 135 15.61 9.44 -2.78
N GLU A 136 16.52 10.42 -2.94
CA GLU A 136 16.65 11.21 -4.18
C GLU A 136 17.11 10.36 -5.37
N GLU A 137 18.04 9.43 -5.15
CA GLU A 137 18.44 8.42 -6.15
C GLU A 137 17.27 7.53 -6.55
N LYS A 138 16.56 6.94 -5.57
CA LYS A 138 15.40 6.07 -5.82
C LYS A 138 14.28 6.79 -6.56
N LYS A 139 14.07 8.07 -6.27
CA LYS A 139 13.10 8.91 -6.97
C LYS A 139 13.50 9.14 -8.44
N ARG A 140 14.78 9.38 -8.71
CA ARG A 140 15.29 9.54 -10.10
C ARG A 140 15.21 8.25 -10.91
N GLU A 141 15.41 7.10 -10.30
CA GLU A 141 15.34 5.77 -10.95
C GLU A 141 13.92 5.33 -11.34
N GLY A 142 12.88 6.09 -10.98
CA GLY A 142 11.49 5.70 -11.24
C GLY A 142 11.00 4.49 -10.40
N SER A 143 11.85 3.94 -9.53
CA SER A 143 11.51 2.85 -8.59
C SER A 143 10.61 3.29 -7.42
N TYR A 144 10.03 4.49 -7.50
CA TYR A 144 9.21 5.10 -6.46
C TYR A 144 7.77 4.56 -6.45
N ASN A 145 7.31 4.06 -7.61
CA ASN A 145 5.93 3.63 -7.83
C ASN A 145 5.52 2.39 -7.00
N ASP A 146 6.47 1.61 -6.49
CA ASP A 146 6.19 0.34 -5.78
C ASP A 146 6.15 0.47 -4.25
N GLY A 147 6.08 1.70 -3.73
CA GLY A 147 5.58 1.94 -2.38
C GLY A 147 6.39 2.88 -1.51
N ASN A 148 6.56 4.15 -1.91
CA ASN A 148 6.75 5.32 -1.03
C ASN A 148 7.19 5.02 0.43
N ALA A 149 6.21 4.88 1.35
CA ALA A 149 6.45 4.64 2.77
C ALA A 149 6.95 3.22 3.10
N ARG A 150 6.63 2.22 2.26
CA ARG A 150 7.16 0.86 2.33
C ARG A 150 8.66 0.84 2.03
N LEU A 151 9.13 1.61 1.04
CA LEU A 151 10.56 1.80 0.77
C LEU A 151 11.28 2.35 2.02
N VAL A 152 10.75 3.43 2.62
CA VAL A 152 11.32 4.01 3.84
C VAL A 152 11.34 3.00 4.98
N ARG A 153 10.24 2.26 5.21
CA ARG A 153 10.19 1.21 6.22
C ARG A 153 11.30 0.18 6.03
N ASN A 154 11.47 -0.32 4.81
CA ASN A 154 12.49 -1.31 4.49
C ASN A 154 13.92 -0.78 4.73
N LEU A 155 14.18 0.48 4.35
CA LEU A 155 15.47 1.14 4.60
C LEU A 155 15.74 1.27 6.10
N ILE A 156 14.76 1.71 6.89
CA ILE A 156 14.87 1.86 8.34
C ILE A 156 15.09 0.50 9.02
N GLU A 157 14.32 -0.52 8.66
CA GLU A 157 14.46 -1.85 9.26
C GLU A 157 15.82 -2.48 8.94
N ARG A 158 16.32 -2.29 7.72
CA ARG A 158 17.67 -2.73 7.35
C ARG A 158 18.76 -1.98 8.12
N ALA A 159 18.60 -0.65 8.28
CA ALA A 159 19.55 0.15 9.04
C ALA A 159 19.62 -0.28 10.51
N ILE A 160 18.47 -0.55 11.14
CA ILE A 160 18.42 -1.08 12.52
C ILE A 160 19.16 -2.42 12.62
N ARG A 161 18.94 -3.34 11.68
CA ARG A 161 19.64 -4.64 11.67
C ARG A 161 21.16 -4.48 11.54
N ARG A 162 21.62 -3.57 10.70
CA ARG A 162 23.05 -3.29 10.51
C ARG A 162 23.68 -2.62 11.71
N GLN A 163 22.95 -1.68 12.32
CA GLN A 163 23.38 -1.07 13.57
C GLN A 163 23.60 -2.13 14.65
N ALA A 164 22.69 -3.09 14.79
CA ALA A 164 22.87 -4.20 15.73
C ALA A 164 24.16 -4.99 15.45
N VAL A 165 24.42 -5.35 14.19
CA VAL A 165 25.66 -6.06 13.78
C VAL A 165 26.91 -5.21 14.05
N ARG A 166 26.87 -3.90 13.81
CA ARG A 166 27.97 -2.98 14.12
C ARG A 166 28.28 -2.98 15.62
N LEU A 167 27.24 -2.88 16.46
CA LEU A 167 27.39 -2.77 17.90
C LEU A 167 27.94 -4.05 18.54
N VAL A 168 27.66 -5.24 17.99
CA VAL A 168 28.23 -6.51 18.48
C VAL A 168 29.76 -6.48 18.52
N LYS A 169 30.41 -5.71 17.64
CA LYS A 169 31.87 -5.59 17.58
C LYS A 169 32.47 -4.71 18.70
N HIS A 170 31.65 -4.02 19.50
CA HIS A 170 32.10 -3.05 20.49
C HIS A 170 32.05 -3.65 21.91
N ARG A 171 33.16 -3.56 22.65
CA ARG A 171 33.30 -4.13 24.00
C ARG A 171 32.60 -3.33 25.11
N ARG A 172 32.33 -2.05 24.88
CA ARG A 172 31.62 -1.16 25.81
C ARG A 172 30.67 -0.30 25.00
N LEU A 173 29.41 -0.29 25.40
CA LEU A 173 28.33 0.43 24.73
C LEU A 173 27.57 1.27 25.75
N THR A 174 27.34 2.52 25.40
CA THR A 174 26.45 3.42 26.13
C THR A 174 25.02 3.27 25.62
N ARG A 175 24.03 3.62 26.46
CA ARG A 175 22.63 3.68 26.04
C ARG A 175 22.43 4.58 24.81
N GLU A 176 23.19 5.66 24.73
CA GLU A 176 23.13 6.61 23.62
C GLU A 176 23.54 5.97 22.29
N GLU A 177 24.58 5.13 22.28
CA GLU A 177 25.04 4.39 21.09
C GLU A 177 24.02 3.34 20.62
N LEU A 178 23.28 2.73 21.55
CA LEU A 178 22.20 1.79 21.22
C LEU A 178 21.05 2.46 20.46
N MET A 179 20.89 3.78 20.62
CA MET A 179 19.78 4.55 20.06
C MET A 179 20.15 5.31 18.76
N ILE A 180 21.42 5.34 18.35
CA ILE A 180 21.87 6.13 17.19
C ILE A 180 22.03 5.24 15.94
N ILE A 181 21.35 5.65 14.86
CA ILE A 181 21.61 5.18 13.50
C ILE A 181 22.62 6.13 12.83
N ARG A 182 23.70 5.58 12.27
CA ARG A 182 24.79 6.31 11.59
C ARG A 182 24.76 6.09 10.06
N PRO A 183 25.52 6.87 9.27
CA PRO A 183 25.56 6.72 7.80
C PRO A 183 25.81 5.29 7.32
N GLU A 184 26.81 4.61 7.90
CA GLU A 184 27.22 3.24 7.54
C GLU A 184 26.10 2.19 7.70
N ASP A 185 25.07 2.46 8.51
CA ASP A 185 23.93 1.56 8.66
C ASP A 185 23.04 1.55 7.40
N PHE A 186 23.08 2.61 6.59
CA PHE A 186 22.35 2.72 5.33
C PHE A 186 23.13 2.22 4.11
N GLU A 187 24.46 2.23 4.18
CA GLU A 187 25.35 1.90 3.06
C GLU A 187 25.28 0.42 2.67
N GLN A 188 25.22 0.13 1.37
CA GLN A 188 25.38 -1.26 0.93
C GLN A 188 26.84 -1.64 1.05
N ASN A 189 27.16 -2.64 1.89
CA ASN A 189 28.39 -3.39 1.68
C ASN A 189 28.31 -3.95 0.25
N ARG A 190 29.16 -3.42 -0.65
CA ARG A 190 29.50 -4.09 -1.90
C ARG A 190 30.34 -5.30 -1.49
N GLY A 191 29.64 -6.38 -1.14
CA GLY A 191 30.21 -7.71 -1.00
C GLY A 191 30.15 -8.41 -2.34
#